data_AF-A0A7Y8Y5C6-F1
#
_entry.id   AF-A0A7Y8Y5C6-F1
#
_cell.length_a   1.000
_cell.length_b   1.000
_cell.length_c   1.000
_cell.angle_alpha   90.00
_cell.angle_beta   90.00
_cell.angle_gamma   90.00
#
_symmetry.space_group_name_H-M   'P 1'
#
loop_
_entity.id
_entity.type
_entity.pdbx_description
1 polymer ?
#
loop_
_entity_poly.entity_id
_entity_poly.type
_entity_poly.pdbx_seq_one_letter_code
_entity_poly.pdbx_strand_id
1 'polypeptide(L)'
;MKNSIYDTLIFENQEIRFQKIAVFELINLHFGITDSAWILIDQGTIYILPYSENNFIGFYKILELNFEDFLNSFLVDQKEIIRYFPLDKITMSVFQSESNYWLGLCLNLLKALDYGQESIVYNNQNRNTTWISQENIHKIKSLAKKPSH
;
A
#
# COMPACT_ATOMS: atom_id res chain seq x y z
N MET A 1 18.50 -24.79 -8.70
CA MET A 1 18.96 -23.40 -8.51
C MET A 1 18.05 -22.77 -7.48
N LYS A 2 18.59 -22.29 -6.35
CA LYS A 2 17.79 -21.52 -5.39
C LYS A 2 17.51 -20.18 -6.06
N ASN A 3 16.24 -19.91 -6.41
CA ASN A 3 15.81 -18.58 -6.84
C ASN A 3 16.31 -17.60 -5.78
N SER A 4 17.25 -16.74 -6.13
CA SER A 4 17.65 -15.64 -5.25
C SER A 4 16.42 -14.77 -5.11
N ILE A 5 15.81 -14.77 -3.93
CA ILE A 5 14.69 -13.90 -3.54
C ILE A 5 15.13 -12.41 -3.61
N TYR A 6 16.44 -12.19 -3.69
CA TYR A 6 17.07 -10.88 -3.74
C TYR A 6 17.54 -10.53 -5.16
N ASP A 7 17.14 -9.35 -5.60
CA ASP A 7 17.67 -8.65 -6.76
C ASP A 7 18.67 -7.58 -6.31
N THR A 8 19.54 -7.17 -7.24
CA THR A 8 20.51 -6.09 -7.03
C THR A 8 20.18 -4.94 -7.98
N LEU A 9 20.15 -3.71 -7.46
CA LEU A 9 20.10 -2.48 -8.25
C LEU A 9 21.31 -1.59 -7.95
N ILE A 10 21.74 -0.81 -8.94
CA ILE A 10 22.77 0.21 -8.76
C ILE A 10 22.08 1.57 -8.70
N PHE A 11 22.22 2.28 -7.59
CA PHE A 11 21.66 3.61 -7.38
C PHE A 11 22.72 4.52 -6.77
N GLU A 12 22.96 5.68 -7.37
CA GLU A 12 23.97 6.65 -6.89
C GLU A 12 25.36 6.02 -6.63
N ASN A 13 25.80 5.12 -7.51
CA ASN A 13 27.05 4.35 -7.41
C ASN A 13 27.13 3.39 -6.20
N GLN A 14 26.00 3.05 -5.58
CA GLN A 14 25.90 2.06 -4.52
C GLN A 14 25.15 0.82 -5.02
N GLU A 15 25.61 -0.36 -4.61
CA GLU A 15 24.90 -1.61 -4.82
C GLU A 15 23.85 -1.79 -3.72
N ILE A 16 22.59 -1.93 -4.12
CA ILE A 16 21.47 -2.13 -3.20
C ILE A 16 20.86 -3.48 -3.48
N ARG A 17 20.97 -4.36 -2.50
CA ARG A 17 20.29 -5.65 -2.48
C ARG A 17 18.91 -5.50 -1.86
N PHE A 18 17.90 -5.97 -2.57
CA PHE A 18 16.52 -5.88 -2.11
C PHE A 18 15.77 -7.15 -2.45
N GLN A 19 14.81 -7.51 -1.61
CA GLN A 19 13.86 -8.58 -1.89
C GLN A 19 12.74 -8.02 -2.76
N LYS A 20 12.53 -8.60 -3.93
CA LYS A 20 11.39 -8.26 -4.78
C LYS A 20 10.12 -8.87 -4.16
N ILE A 21 9.10 -8.06 -3.95
CA ILE A 21 7.84 -8.45 -3.30
C ILE A 21 6.70 -8.53 -4.31
N ALA A 22 6.61 -7.59 -5.25
CA ALA A 22 5.58 -7.59 -6.28
C ALA A 22 6.04 -6.93 -7.58
N VAL A 23 5.43 -7.34 -8.69
CA VAL A 23 5.62 -6.77 -10.04
C VAL A 23 4.25 -6.48 -10.64
N PHE A 24 3.93 -5.20 -10.80
CA PHE A 24 2.66 -4.73 -11.36
C PHE A 24 2.85 -4.32 -12.82
N GLU A 25 2.83 -5.31 -13.73
CA GLU A 25 3.11 -5.13 -15.16
C GLU A 25 2.20 -4.08 -15.83
N LEU A 26 0.91 -4.05 -15.46
CA LEU A 26 -0.08 -3.13 -16.04
C LEU A 26 0.28 -1.65 -15.93
N ILE A 27 0.96 -1.27 -14.83
CA ILE A 27 1.37 0.11 -14.55
C ILE A 27 2.89 0.27 -14.59
N ASN A 28 3.63 -0.77 -14.99
CA ASN A 28 5.09 -0.81 -15.03
C ASN A 28 5.72 -0.36 -13.70
N LEU A 29 5.27 -0.98 -12.60
CA LEU A 29 5.72 -0.68 -11.24
C LEU A 29 6.23 -1.94 -10.56
N HIS A 30 7.45 -1.91 -10.04
CA HIS A 30 7.99 -2.97 -9.19
C HIS A 30 8.07 -2.52 -7.74
N PHE A 31 7.77 -3.43 -6.83
CA PHE A 31 7.84 -3.21 -5.39
C PHE A 31 8.78 -4.23 -4.74
N GLY A 32 9.64 -3.74 -3.86
CA GLY A 32 10.56 -4.54 -3.08
C GLY A 32 10.89 -3.90 -1.75
N ILE A 33 11.70 -4.60 -0.96
CA ILE A 33 12.10 -4.19 0.38
C ILE A 33 13.58 -4.45 0.64
N THR A 34 14.19 -3.61 1.46
CA THR A 34 15.47 -3.85 2.12
C THR A 34 15.24 -3.98 3.63
N ASP A 35 16.30 -4.06 4.43
CA ASP A 35 16.18 -4.07 5.89
C ASP A 35 15.66 -2.75 6.48
N SER A 36 15.72 -1.65 5.71
CA SER A 36 15.46 -0.30 6.22
C SER A 36 14.58 0.58 5.31
N ALA A 37 14.26 0.11 4.11
CA ALA A 37 13.54 0.90 3.12
C ALA A 37 12.63 0.04 2.23
N TRP A 38 11.61 0.70 1.67
CA TRP A 38 10.88 0.18 0.52
C TRP A 38 11.59 0.62 -0.76
N ILE A 39 11.54 -0.25 -1.76
CA ILE A 39 12.05 0.02 -3.10
C ILE A 39 10.84 0.04 -4.04
N LEU A 40 10.65 1.16 -4.72
CA LEU A 40 9.68 1.29 -5.81
C LEU A 40 10.45 1.60 -7.09
N ILE A 41 10.18 0.84 -8.15
CA ILE A 41 10.73 1.11 -9.48
C ILE A 41 9.54 1.39 -10.39
N ASP A 42 9.32 2.66 -10.70
CA ASP A 42 8.15 3.15 -11.44
C ASP A 42 8.62 3.64 -12.81
N GLN A 43 8.29 2.89 -13.85
CA GLN A 43 8.71 3.17 -15.23
C GLN A 43 10.23 3.38 -15.37
N GLY A 44 11.01 2.62 -14.61
CA GLY A 44 12.48 2.71 -14.55
C GLY A 44 13.03 3.78 -13.60
N THR A 45 12.18 4.64 -13.04
CA THR A 45 12.58 5.58 -11.97
C THR A 45 12.64 4.85 -10.65
N ILE A 46 13.77 4.94 -9.96
CA ILE A 46 14.00 4.23 -8.69
C ILE A 46 13.72 5.18 -7.52
N TYR A 47 12.86 4.76 -6.62
CA TYR A 47 12.57 5.41 -5.36
C TYR A 47 12.96 4.49 -4.21
N ILE A 48 13.77 5.00 -3.30
CA ILE A 48 14.16 4.34 -2.06
C ILE A 48 13.50 5.12 -0.93
N LEU A 49 12.50 4.53 -0.30
CA LEU A 49 11.69 5.19 0.73
C LEU A 49 12.04 4.56 2.09
N PRO A 50 12.77 5.26 2.96
CA PRO A 50 13.04 4.77 4.31
C PRO A 50 11.76 4.43 5.05
N TYR A 51 11.78 3.41 5.92
CA TYR A 51 10.59 3.02 6.67
C TYR A 51 10.01 4.11 7.59
N SER A 52 10.80 5.13 7.90
CA SER A 52 10.42 6.32 8.68
C SER A 52 9.83 7.46 7.84
N GLU A 53 9.90 7.40 6.52
CA GLU A 53 9.38 8.43 5.61
C GLU A 53 7.85 8.50 5.67
N ASN A 54 7.25 9.68 5.43
CA ASN A 54 5.79 9.85 5.35
C ASN A 54 5.26 10.13 3.93
N ASN A 55 6.13 10.10 2.93
CA ASN A 55 5.79 10.37 1.54
C ASN A 55 5.49 9.07 0.79
N PHE A 56 4.21 8.73 0.66
CA PHE A 56 3.74 7.47 0.08
C PHE A 56 3.09 7.64 -1.29
N ILE A 57 3.32 8.76 -1.97
CA ILE A 57 2.68 9.07 -3.26
C ILE A 57 2.95 7.95 -4.29
N GLY A 58 4.15 7.37 -4.28
CA GLY A 58 4.49 6.24 -5.15
C GLY A 58 3.61 5.00 -4.97
N PHE A 59 2.98 4.83 -3.80
CA PHE A 59 2.06 3.73 -3.52
C PHE A 59 0.61 3.99 -3.97
N TYR A 60 0.25 5.23 -4.32
CA TYR A 60 -1.12 5.53 -4.77
C TYR A 60 -1.45 4.89 -6.11
N LYS A 61 -0.45 4.79 -7.00
CA LYS A 61 -0.58 4.10 -8.30
C LYS A 61 -1.04 2.64 -8.13
N ILE A 62 -0.66 2.00 -7.03
CA ILE A 62 -1.03 0.62 -6.71
C ILE A 62 -2.53 0.52 -6.38
N LEU A 63 -3.11 1.57 -5.78
CA LEU A 63 -4.55 1.60 -5.45
C LEU A 63 -5.44 1.66 -6.68
N GLU A 64 -4.90 2.08 -7.84
CA GLU A 64 -5.63 2.15 -9.10
C GLU A 64 -5.73 0.80 -9.81
N LEU A 65 -4.96 -0.19 -9.38
CA LEU A 65 -5.03 -1.54 -9.93
C LEU A 65 -6.33 -2.23 -9.52
N ASN A 66 -6.83 -3.10 -10.39
CA ASN A 66 -7.84 -4.06 -10.00
C ASN A 66 -7.28 -4.93 -8.87
N PHE A 67 -8.12 -5.26 -7.89
CA PHE A 67 -7.75 -6.08 -6.74
C PHE A 67 -7.19 -7.46 -7.12
N GLU A 68 -7.77 -8.13 -8.12
CA GLU A 68 -7.26 -9.44 -8.57
C GLU A 68 -5.86 -9.30 -9.15
N ASP A 69 -5.64 -8.27 -9.96
CA ASP A 69 -4.32 -7.98 -10.53
C ASP A 69 -3.31 -7.63 -9.43
N PHE A 70 -3.73 -6.87 -8.42
CA PHE A 70 -2.90 -6.55 -7.26
C PHE A 70 -2.46 -7.82 -6.52
N LEU A 71 -3.38 -8.71 -6.16
CA LEU A 71 -3.06 -9.94 -5.42
C LEU A 71 -2.20 -10.90 -6.23
N ASN A 72 -2.47 -11.04 -7.53
CA ASN A 72 -1.73 -11.94 -8.41
C ASN A 72 -0.32 -11.45 -8.73
N SER A 73 -0.04 -10.16 -8.48
CA SER A 73 1.27 -9.54 -8.74
C SER A 73 2.30 -9.79 -7.64
N PHE A 74 1.91 -10.32 -6.48
CA PHE A 74 2.83 -10.62 -5.38
C PHE A 74 3.59 -11.93 -5.60
N LEU A 75 4.89 -11.89 -5.31
CA LEU A 75 5.79 -13.03 -5.33
C LEU A 75 5.87 -13.74 -3.97
N VAL A 76 5.10 -13.24 -2.99
CA VAL A 76 5.02 -13.76 -1.62
C VAL A 76 3.59 -14.24 -1.33
N ASP A 77 3.44 -15.08 -0.31
CA ASP A 77 2.13 -15.54 0.12
C ASP A 77 1.20 -14.36 0.44
N GLN A 78 -0.07 -14.46 0.05
CA GLN A 78 -1.06 -13.39 0.25
C GLN A 78 -1.20 -12.95 1.71
N LYS A 79 -1.02 -13.89 2.65
CA LYS A 79 -1.05 -13.62 4.09
C LYS A 79 0.12 -12.72 4.55
N GLU A 80 1.21 -12.67 3.81
CA GLU A 80 2.37 -11.82 4.11
C GLU A 80 2.29 -10.44 3.46
N ILE A 81 1.38 -10.22 2.50
CA ILE A 81 1.22 -8.91 1.83
C ILE A 81 1.03 -7.79 2.85
N ILE A 82 0.21 -8.03 3.88
CA ILE A 82 -0.08 -7.07 4.95
C ILE A 82 1.18 -6.69 5.74
N ARG A 83 2.17 -7.59 5.83
CA ARG A 83 3.44 -7.33 6.54
C ARG A 83 4.36 -6.40 5.75
N TYR A 84 4.38 -6.55 4.43
CA TYR A 84 5.33 -5.83 3.59
C TYR A 84 4.75 -4.53 3.01
N PHE A 85 3.44 -4.52 2.74
CA PHE A 85 2.77 -3.37 2.18
C PHE A 85 2.38 -2.38 3.29
N PRO A 86 2.78 -1.09 3.20
CA PRO A 86 2.60 -0.12 4.28
C PRO A 86 1.16 0.42 4.37
N LEU A 87 0.18 -0.46 4.58
CA LEU A 87 -1.26 -0.14 4.55
C LEU A 87 -1.65 1.00 5.50
N ASP A 88 -1.15 0.99 6.74
CA ASP A 88 -1.44 2.04 7.74
C ASP A 88 -0.99 3.42 7.27
N LYS A 89 0.22 3.45 6.74
CA LYS A 89 0.89 4.66 6.26
C LYS A 89 0.20 5.22 5.02
N ILE A 90 -0.14 4.35 4.07
CA ILE A 90 -0.93 4.73 2.88
C ILE A 90 -2.30 5.26 3.30
N THR A 91 -2.99 4.56 4.20
CA THR A 91 -4.31 4.97 4.70
C THR A 91 -4.23 6.35 5.34
N MET A 92 -3.27 6.57 6.25
CA MET A 92 -3.04 7.86 6.89
C MET A 92 -2.78 8.98 5.87
N SER A 93 -1.92 8.72 4.88
CA SER A 93 -1.60 9.68 3.82
C SER A 93 -2.83 10.05 2.98
N VAL A 94 -3.67 9.07 2.65
CA VAL A 94 -4.93 9.29 1.94
C VAL A 94 -5.88 10.16 2.77
N PHE A 95 -6.02 9.89 4.07
CA PHE A 95 -6.82 10.74 4.97
C PHE A 95 -6.27 12.17 5.08
N GLN A 96 -4.95 12.35 5.07
CA GLN A 96 -4.31 13.68 5.10
C GLN A 96 -4.50 14.45 3.80
N SER A 97 -4.59 13.75 2.66
CA SER A 97 -4.82 14.37 1.35
C SER A 97 -6.25 14.90 1.17
N GLU A 98 -7.18 14.52 2.05
CA GLU A 98 -8.61 14.85 1.96
C GLU A 98 -9.24 14.53 0.60
N SER A 99 -8.72 13.49 -0.08
CA SER A 99 -9.23 13.06 -1.38
C SER A 99 -10.23 11.92 -1.22
N ASN A 100 -11.50 12.20 -1.51
CA ASN A 100 -12.56 11.18 -1.49
C ASN A 100 -12.33 10.06 -2.52
N TYR A 101 -11.70 10.37 -3.65
CA TYR A 101 -11.35 9.38 -4.67
C TYR A 101 -10.34 8.36 -4.14
N TRP A 102 -9.19 8.84 -3.65
CA TRP A 102 -8.15 7.96 -3.10
C TRP A 102 -8.63 7.20 -1.86
N LEU A 103 -9.47 7.83 -1.04
CA LEU A 103 -10.10 7.16 0.09
C LEU A 103 -10.99 6.01 -0.37
N GLY A 104 -11.78 6.19 -1.42
CA GLY A 104 -12.63 5.13 -1.98
C GLY A 104 -11.81 3.91 -2.44
N LEU A 105 -10.73 4.14 -3.18
CA LEU A 105 -9.83 3.07 -3.63
C LEU A 105 -9.14 2.37 -2.46
N CYS A 106 -8.62 3.14 -1.50
CA CYS A 106 -7.99 2.61 -0.30
C CYS A 106 -8.96 1.72 0.50
N LEU A 107 -10.18 2.19 0.78
CA LEU A 107 -11.19 1.41 1.51
C LEU A 107 -11.58 0.11 0.79
N ASN A 108 -11.64 0.12 -0.54
CA ASN A 108 -11.89 -1.08 -1.32
C ASN A 108 -10.76 -2.11 -1.13
N LEU A 109 -9.50 -1.66 -1.21
CA LEU A 109 -8.33 -2.51 -0.97
C LEU A 109 -8.35 -3.11 0.44
N LEU A 110 -8.59 -2.30 1.47
CA LEU A 110 -8.62 -2.77 2.86
C LEU A 110 -9.71 -3.79 3.11
N LYS A 111 -10.90 -3.57 2.53
CA LYS A 111 -12.00 -4.53 2.62
C LYS A 111 -11.65 -5.86 1.98
N ALA A 112 -10.98 -5.81 0.83
CA ALA A 112 -10.62 -6.97 0.05
C ALA A 112 -9.48 -7.77 0.69
N LEU A 113 -8.55 -7.12 1.38
CA LEU A 113 -7.50 -7.75 2.19
C LEU A 113 -7.98 -8.24 3.57
N ASP A 114 -9.27 -8.12 3.86
CA ASP A 114 -9.83 -8.37 5.21
C ASP A 114 -9.09 -7.62 6.32
N TYR A 115 -8.59 -6.43 6.01
CA TYR A 115 -7.76 -5.64 6.91
C TYR A 115 -8.62 -4.65 7.71
N GLY A 116 -8.88 -5.00 8.97
CA GLY A 116 -9.53 -4.10 9.92
C GLY A 116 -8.51 -3.12 10.51
N GLN A 117 -8.87 -1.82 10.57
CA GLN A 117 -8.01 -0.80 11.15
C GLN A 117 -8.71 0.02 12.24
N GLU A 118 -8.11 0.02 13.44
CA GLU A 118 -8.46 0.94 14.51
C GLU A 118 -8.27 2.42 14.09
N SER A 119 -7.28 2.71 13.23
CA SER A 119 -6.99 4.07 12.78
C SER A 119 -8.09 4.68 11.89
N ILE A 120 -8.80 3.85 11.12
CA ILE A 120 -9.94 4.26 10.31
C ILE A 120 -11.13 4.62 11.20
N VAL A 121 -11.32 3.85 12.28
CA VAL A 121 -12.33 4.13 13.29
C VAL A 121 -11.99 5.43 14.02
N TYR A 122 -10.74 5.61 14.42
CA TYR A 122 -10.26 6.80 15.12
C TYR A 122 -10.39 8.08 14.27
N ASN A 123 -10.02 8.02 12.98
CA ASN A 123 -10.14 9.17 12.07
C ASN A 123 -11.60 9.52 11.75
N ASN A 124 -12.50 8.54 11.66
CA ASN A 124 -13.92 8.79 11.36
C ASN A 124 -14.71 9.29 12.58
N GLN A 125 -14.35 8.89 13.80
CA GLN A 125 -15.02 9.35 15.02
C GLN A 125 -14.63 10.79 15.40
N ASN A 126 -13.41 11.24 15.10
CA ASN A 126 -12.89 12.53 15.55
C ASN A 126 -13.00 13.66 14.53
N ARG A 127 -13.38 13.40 13.27
CA ARG A 127 -13.41 14.42 12.23
C ARG A 127 -14.84 14.69 11.74
N ASN A 128 -15.26 15.94 11.84
CA ASN A 128 -16.39 16.49 11.08
C ASN A 128 -15.98 16.60 9.60
N THR A 129 -15.87 15.47 8.90
CA THR A 129 -15.37 15.45 7.51
C THR A 129 -16.48 15.73 6.51
N THR A 130 -16.63 16.98 6.11
CA THR A 130 -17.53 17.38 5.00
C THR A 130 -17.05 16.89 3.64
N TRP A 131 -15.78 16.49 3.52
CA TRP A 131 -15.16 16.05 2.26
C TRP A 131 -15.40 14.56 1.93
N ILE A 132 -15.80 13.73 2.90
CA ILE A 132 -16.02 12.29 2.68
C ILE A 132 -17.45 12.05 2.19
N SER A 133 -17.60 11.32 1.08
CA SER A 133 -18.92 10.94 0.56
C SER A 133 -19.64 9.95 1.48
N GLN A 134 -20.98 9.96 1.43
CA GLN A 134 -21.79 9.00 2.20
C GLN A 134 -21.44 7.54 1.86
N GLU A 135 -21.13 7.24 0.60
CA GLU A 135 -20.67 5.91 0.17
C GLU A 135 -19.42 5.46 0.95
N ASN A 136 -18.41 6.33 1.05
CA ASN A 136 -17.18 6.03 1.77
C ASN A 136 -17.41 5.96 3.29
N ILE A 137 -18.31 6.78 3.85
CA ILE A 137 -18.74 6.66 5.26
C ILE A 137 -19.36 5.28 5.53
N HIS A 138 -20.19 4.75 4.63
CA HIS A 138 -20.76 3.41 4.76
C HIS A 138 -19.68 2.32 4.70
N LYS A 139 -18.72 2.43 3.78
CA LYS A 139 -17.58 1.51 3.68
C LYS A 139 -16.75 1.50 4.98
N ILE A 140 -16.42 2.68 5.50
CA ILE A 140 -15.71 2.84 6.78
C ILE A 140 -16.47 2.13 7.92
N LYS A 141 -17.77 2.41 8.06
CA LYS A 141 -18.60 1.79 9.11
C LYS A 141 -18.65 0.26 8.96
N SER A 142 -18.59 -0.25 7.73
CA SER A 142 -18.56 -1.70 7.48
C SER A 142 -17.24 -2.35 7.90
N LEU A 143 -16.10 -1.67 7.64
CA LEU A 143 -14.77 -2.12 8.04
C LEU A 143 -14.60 -2.11 9.57
N ALA A 144 -15.16 -1.10 10.23
CA ALA A 144 -15.15 -0.97 11.69
C ALA A 144 -15.94 -2.06 12.44
N LYS A 145 -16.85 -2.75 11.75
CA LYS A 145 -17.75 -3.76 12.33
C LYS A 145 -17.25 -5.20 12.22
N LYS A 146 -16.11 -5.46 11.56
CA LYS A 146 -15.56 -6.81 11.52
C LYS A 146 -15.05 -7.21 12.91
N PRO A 147 -15.40 -8.41 13.41
CA PRO A 147 -15.04 -8.83 14.76
C PRO A 147 -13.52 -9.00 14.87
N SER A 148 -12.98 -8.55 16.01
CA SER A 148 -11.65 -8.92 16.45
C SER A 148 -11.64 -10.43 16.71
N HIS A 149 -11.11 -11.19 15.75
CA HIS A 149 -10.95 -12.66 15.76
C HIS A 149 -12.22 -13.51 15.58
#